data_AF-A0A3N4UMG3-F1
#
_entry.id   AF-A0A3N4UMG3-F1
#
_cell.length_a   1.000
_cell.length_b   1.000
_cell.length_c   1.000
_cell.angle_alpha   90.00
_cell.angle_beta   90.00
_cell.angle_gamma   90.00
#
_symmetry.space_group_name_H-M   'P 1'
#
loop_
_entity.id
_entity.type
_entity.pdbx_description
1 polymer ?
#
loop_
_entity_poly.entity_id
_entity_poly.type
_entity_poly.pdbx_seq_one_letter_code
_entity_poly.pdbx_strand_id
1 'polypeptide(L)' 'MREEQLYTLLSQLISQGASLEEQTHAGRRFVLRHAGQRLTVPGAVALKLMREGRVREACKVGDRTLWFGV' A
#
# COMPACT_ATOMS: atom_id res chain seq x y z
N MET A 1 -1.42 -0.25 19.78
CA MET A 1 -2.47 0.73 19.43
C MET A 1 -2.22 1.51 18.13
N ARG A 2 -0.98 1.84 17.72
CA ARG A 2 -0.74 2.68 16.53
C ARG A 2 -0.90 1.96 15.17
N GLU A 3 -0.56 0.68 15.11
CA GLU A 3 -0.55 -0.09 13.84
C GLU A 3 -1.95 -0.45 13.33
N GLU A 4 -2.87 -0.81 14.23
CA GLU A 4 -4.27 -1.12 13.86
C GLU A 4 -5.01 0.12 13.36
N GLN A 5 -4.80 1.28 13.99
CA GLN A 5 -5.37 2.54 13.51
C GLN A 5 -4.84 2.89 12.12
N LEU A 6 -3.54 2.68 11.88
CA LEU A 6 -2.94 2.90 10.57
C LEU A 6 -3.50 1.92 9.53
N TYR A 7 -3.65 0.63 9.87
CA TYR A 7 -4.27 -0.35 8.99
C TYR A 7 -5.69 0.06 8.60
N THR A 8 -6.52 0.48 9.57
CA THR A 8 -7.89 0.93 9.32
C THR A 8 -7.92 2.16 8.41
N LEU A 9 -7.08 3.16 8.67
CA LEU A 9 -6.96 4.35 7.83
C LEU A 9 -6.54 4.00 6.39
N LEU A 10 -5.51 3.17 6.23
CA LEU A 10 -5.04 2.78 4.90
C LEU A 10 -6.09 1.96 4.15
N SER A 11 -6.80 1.06 4.84
CA SER A 11 -7.90 0.29 4.24
C SER A 11 -9.03 1.20 3.74
N GLN A 12 -9.38 2.25 4.50
CA GLN A 12 -10.35 3.25 4.09
C GLN A 12 -9.88 4.02 2.86
N LEU A 13 -8.62 4.49 2.86
CA LEU A 13 -8.05 5.21 1.71
C LEU A 13 -8.00 4.34 0.45
N ILE A 14 -7.63 3.06 0.58
CA ILE A 14 -7.64 2.08 -0.52
C ILE A 14 -9.05 1.92 -1.09
N SER A 15 -10.07 1.84 -0.21
CA SER A 15 -11.47 1.77 -0.62
C SER A 15 -11.95 3.06 -1.31
N GLN A 16 -11.27 4.19 -1.08
CA GLN A 16 -11.51 5.48 -1.75
C GLN A 16 -10.71 5.65 -3.05
N GLY A 17 -10.01 4.60 -3.51
CA GLY A 17 -9.24 4.61 -4.75
C GLY A 17 -7.76 4.94 -4.57
N ALA A 18 -7.23 4.92 -3.34
CA ALA A 18 -5.79 4.97 -3.15
C ALA A 18 -5.09 3.75 -3.74
N SER A 19 -3.88 3.95 -4.26
CA SER A 19 -3.00 2.87 -4.71
C SER A 19 -1.83 2.69 -3.77
N LEU A 20 -1.34 1.46 -3.67
CA LEU A 20 -0.16 1.12 -2.89
C LEU A 20 0.96 0.78 -3.87
N GLU A 21 2.10 1.45 -3.73
CA GLU A 21 3.31 1.18 -4.49
C GLU A 21 4.32 0.46 -3.61
N GLU A 22 4.90 -0.60 -4.14
CA GLU A 22 6.06 -1.28 -3.58
C GLU A 22 7.29 -0.94 -4.42
N GLN A 23 8.39 -0.58 -3.77
CA GLN A 23 9.69 -0.34 -4.42
C GLN A 23 10.75 -1.24 -3.80
N THR A 24 11.53 -1.96 -4.61
CA THR A 24 12.52 -2.94 -4.14
C THR A 24 13.98 -2.52 -4.30
N HIS A 25 14.26 -1.48 -5.11
CA HIS A 25 15.61 -1.10 -5.52
C HIS A 25 16.60 -0.76 -4.38
N ALA A 26 16.14 -0.07 -3.33
CA ALA A 26 16.99 0.41 -2.22
C ALA A 26 16.48 -0.11 -0.86
N GLY A 27 16.06 -1.38 -0.86
CA GLY A 27 15.29 -1.99 0.21
C GLY A 27 13.78 -1.84 -0.03
N ARG A 28 13.03 -2.81 0.49
CA ARG A 28 11.58 -2.93 0.29
C ARG A 28 10.86 -1.79 1.00
N ARG A 29 10.24 -0.89 0.24
CA ARG A 29 9.48 0.26 0.75
C ARG A 29 8.08 0.26 0.16
N PHE A 30 7.13 0.74 0.95
CA PHE A 30 5.74 0.87 0.54
C PHE A 30 5.29 2.32 0.64
N VAL A 31 4.59 2.79 -0.38
CA VAL A 31 4.05 4.15 -0.45
C VAL A 31 2.61 4.08 -0.89
N LEU A 32 1.70 4.63 -0.09
CA LEU A 32 0.32 4.86 -0.49
C LEU A 32 0.24 6.17 -1.28
N ARG A 33 -0.46 6.16 -2.41
CA ARG A 33 -0.80 7.36 -3.18
C ARG A 33 -2.31 7.59 -3.15
N HIS A 34 -2.72 8.79 -2.77
CA HIS A 34 -4.12 9.20 -2.75
C HIS A 34 -4.23 10.71 -3.02
N ALA A 35 -5.07 11.12 -3.97
CA ALA A 35 -5.33 12.54 -4.29
C ALA A 35 -4.05 13.40 -4.47
N GLY A 36 -3.02 12.87 -5.13
CA GLY A 36 -1.74 13.56 -5.33
C GLY A 36 -0.78 13.55 -4.13
N GLN A 37 -1.22 13.06 -2.97
CA GLN A 37 -0.40 12.87 -1.78
C GLN A 37 0.31 11.52 -1.79
N ARG A 38 1.45 11.46 -1.09
CA ARG A 38 2.25 10.25 -0.90
C ARG A 38 2.49 10.03 0.58
N LEU A 39 2.17 8.84 1.07
CA LEU A 39 2.39 8.45 2.46
C LEU A 39 3.26 7.19 2.51
N THR A 40 4.37 7.26 3.25
CA THR A 40 5.18 6.06 3.50
C THR A 40 4.44 5.11 4.43
N VAL A 41 4.32 3.85 4.02
CA VAL A 41 3.61 2.79 4.75
C VAL A 41 4.63 1.84 5.37
N PRO A 42 4.53 1.53 6.68
CA PRO A 42 5.33 0.49 7.30
C PRO A 42 5.11 -0.87 6.60
N GLY A 43 6.20 -1.61 6.37
CA GLY A 43 6.14 -2.87 5.63
C GLY A 43 5.17 -3.90 6.23
N ALA A 44 5.09 -3.99 7.56
CA ALA A 44 4.17 -4.90 8.24
C ALA A 44 2.69 -4.62 7.87
N VAL A 45 2.30 -3.34 7.78
CA VAL A 45 0.92 -2.95 7.46
C VAL A 45 0.61 -3.18 5.99
N ALA A 46 1.55 -2.86 5.09
CA ALA A 46 1.41 -3.16 3.66
C ALA A 46 1.22 -4.66 3.41
N LEU A 47 2.04 -5.49 4.05
CA LEU A 47 1.93 -6.95 3.97
C LEU A 47 0.62 -7.47 4.54
N LYS A 48 0.13 -6.87 5.64
CA LYS A 48 -1.18 -7.21 6.20
C LYS A 48 -2.31 -6.93 5.19
N LEU A 49 -2.31 -5.77 4.53
CA LEU A 49 -3.28 -5.41 3.50
C LEU A 49 -3.29 -6.42 2.34
N MET A 50 -2.11 -6.87 1.90
CA MET A 50 -1.97 -7.89 0.85
C MET A 50 -2.49 -9.25 1.31
N ARG A 51 -2.07 -9.70 2.50
CA ARG A 51 -2.48 -10.99 3.06
C ARG A 51 -3.98 -11.09 3.27
N GLU A 52 -4.63 -9.98 3.61
CA GLU A 52 -6.08 -9.90 3.82
C GLU A 52 -6.85 -9.57 2.54
N GLY A 53 -6.18 -9.54 1.38
CA GLY A 53 -6.84 -9.34 0.09
C GLY A 53 -7.47 -7.95 -0.09
N ARG A 54 -7.04 -6.95 0.69
CA ARG A 54 -7.51 -5.56 0.56
C ARG A 54 -7.00 -4.88 -0.70
N VAL A 55 -5.89 -5.39 -1.23
CA VAL A 55 -5.28 -4.92 -2.47
C VAL A 55 -4.96 -6.10 -3.36
N ARG A 56 -4.95 -5.85 -4.67
CA ARG A 56 -4.49 -6.77 -5.70
C ARG A 56 -3.36 -6.15 -6.52
N GLU A 57 -2.41 -6.97 -6.95
CA GLU A 57 -1.37 -6.54 -7.88
C GLU A 57 -2.02 -6.17 -9.21
N ALA A 58 -1.67 -5.01 -9.76
CA ALA A 58 -2.12 -4.59 -11.09
C ALA A 58 -0.99 -4.66 -12.12
N CYS A 59 0.20 -4.18 -11.78
CA CYS A 59 1.33 -4.25 -12.68
C CYS A 59 2.67 -4.15 -11.94
N LYS A 60 3.70 -4.71 -12.57
CA LYS A 60 5.10 -4.57 -12.18
C LYS A 60 5.89 -3.88 -13.28
N VAL A 61 6.60 -2.81 -12.94
CA VAL A 61 7.44 -2.03 -13.85
C VAL A 61 8.82 -1.86 -13.24
N GLY A 62 9.79 -2.63 -13.74
CA GLY A 62 11.14 -2.71 -13.17
C GLY A 62 11.09 -3.13 -11.70
N ASP A 63 11.66 -2.30 -10.83
CA ASP A 63 11.71 -2.49 -9.37
C ASP A 63 10.47 -1.95 -8.63
N ARG A 64 9.38 -1.67 -9.35
CA ARG A 64 8.15 -1.13 -8.77
C ARG A 64 6.97 -2.04 -9.04
N THR A 65 6.18 -2.33 -8.00
CA THR A 65 4.91 -3.04 -8.12
C THR A 65 3.78 -2.11 -7.69
N LEU A 66 2.73 -2.01 -8.49
CA LEU A 66 1.52 -1.24 -8.17
C LEU A 66 0.40 -2.19 -7.74
N TRP A 67 -0.24 -1.82 -6.64
CA TRP A 67 -1.33 -2.53 -6.02
C TRP A 67 -2.54 -1.59 -5.88
N PHE A 68 -3.74 -2.10 -6.15
CA PHE A 68 -4.99 -1.32 -6.09
C PHE A 68 -5.98 -2.00 -5.15
N GLY A 69 -6.92 -1.20 -4.61
CA GLY A 69 -8.04 -1.73 -3.84
C GLY A 69 -8.86 -2.77 -4.60
N VAL A 70 -9.39 -3.74 -3.84
CA VAL A 70 -10.34 -4.75 -4.31
C VAL A 70 -11.76 -4.28 -4.08
#